data_AF-A0A2V6EYI9-F1
#
_entry.id   AF-A0A2V6EYI9-F1
#
_cell.length_a   1.000
_cell.length_b   1.000
_cell.length_c   1.000
_cell.angle_alpha   90.00
_cell.angle_beta   90.00
_cell.angle_gamma   90.00
#
_symmetry.space_group_name_H-M   'P 1'
#
loop_
_entity.id
_entity.type
_entity.pdbx_description
1 polymer ?
#
loop_
_entity_poly.entity_id
_entity_poly.type
_entity_poly.pdbx_seq_one_letter_code
_entity_poly.pdbx_strand_id
1 'polypeptide(L)'
;MQKESFDVTPGDNLTLNWGISQFLPLKKDMSLLLEVGPAGYDTWQITDDSGSAASNTRDQVHAVGGQLGLTYMPWVASLNVHGFYEYDAQNRFQGGSFEVSIAKKF
;
A
#
# COMPACT_ATOMS: atom_id res chain seq x y z
N MET A 1 -15.40 21.33 34.65
CA MET A 1 -15.78 20.60 33.42
C MET A 1 -14.71 19.54 33.20
N GLN A 2 -15.04 18.29 33.53
CA GLN A 2 -14.12 17.16 33.52
C GLN A 2 -14.15 16.58 32.10
N LYS A 3 -12.99 16.54 31.45
CA LYS A 3 -12.81 15.94 30.13
C LYS A 3 -13.05 14.44 30.34
N GLU A 4 -14.20 13.93 29.90
CA GLU A 4 -14.39 12.48 29.77
C GLU A 4 -13.42 12.01 28.69
N SER A 5 -12.23 11.62 29.14
CA SER A 5 -11.29 10.85 28.35
C SER A 5 -12.00 9.57 27.96
N PHE A 6 -12.63 9.57 26.79
CA PHE A 6 -12.84 8.33 26.07
C PHE A 6 -11.45 7.77 25.78
N ASP A 7 -10.93 6.99 26.74
CA ASP A 7 -9.80 6.07 26.57
C ASP A 7 -10.27 4.97 25.61
N VAL A 8 -10.49 5.36 24.36
CA VAL A 8 -10.51 4.43 23.25
C VAL A 8 -9.05 4.16 22.99
N THR A 9 -8.50 3.10 23.58
CA THR A 9 -7.24 2.53 23.12
C THR A 9 -7.48 2.15 21.67
N PRO A 10 -6.89 2.84 20.67
CA PRO A 10 -7.07 2.45 19.29
C PRO A 10 -6.57 1.01 19.20
N GLY A 11 -7.42 0.08 18.76
CA GLY A 11 -7.00 -1.30 18.55
C GLY A 11 -5.74 -1.33 17.68
N ASP A 12 -4.77 -2.14 18.06
CA ASP A 12 -3.53 -2.25 17.32
C ASP A 12 -3.81 -2.95 15.98
N ASN A 13 -3.38 -2.30 14.90
CA ASN A 13 -3.45 -2.86 13.56
C ASN A 13 -2.04 -3.26 13.15
N LEU A 14 -1.88 -4.50 12.70
CA LEU A 14 -0.64 -4.96 12.08
C LEU A 14 -0.82 -4.93 10.57
N THR A 15 -0.05 -4.06 9.93
CA THR A 15 0.00 -3.97 8.47
C THR A 15 1.31 -4.55 7.97
N LEU A 16 1.23 -5.64 7.22
CA LEU A 16 2.33 -6.20 6.46
C LEU A 16 2.26 -5.70 5.02
N ASN A 17 3.28 -4.96 4.61
CA ASN A 17 3.45 -4.57 3.21
C ASN A 17 4.43 -5.54 2.55
N TRP A 18 4.10 -6.03 1.36
CA TRP A 18 4.98 -6.91 0.58
C TRP A 18 5.03 -6.45 -0.88
N GLY A 19 6.14 -6.70 -1.55
CA GLY A 19 6.29 -6.35 -2.95
C GLY A 19 7.54 -6.94 -3.55
N ILE A 20 7.43 -7.34 -4.82
CA ILE A 20 8.52 -7.90 -5.60
C ILE A 20 8.54 -7.13 -6.92
N SER A 21 9.64 -6.45 -7.22
CA SER A 21 9.83 -5.77 -8.50
C SER A 21 11.06 -6.26 -9.24
N GLN A 22 11.01 -6.14 -10.56
CA GLN A 22 12.10 -6.49 -11.45
C GLN A 22 12.39 -5.31 -12.39
N PHE A 23 13.68 -5.01 -12.54
CA PHE A 23 14.17 -4.04 -13.51
C PHE A 23 14.52 -4.73 -14.83
N LEU A 24 13.93 -4.25 -15.92
CA LEU A 24 14.11 -4.73 -17.27
C LEU A 24 14.68 -3.59 -18.13
N PRO A 25 15.85 -3.78 -18.76
CA PRO A 25 16.37 -2.80 -19.69
C PRO A 25 15.52 -2.78 -20.97
N LEU A 26 14.82 -1.67 -21.22
CA LEU A 26 14.05 -1.47 -22.45
C LEU A 26 14.95 -1.17 -23.66
N LYS A 27 16.17 -0.70 -23.39
CA LYS A 27 17.20 -0.44 -24.41
C LYS A 27 18.45 -1.25 -24.11
N LYS A 28 19.13 -1.69 -25.18
CA LYS A 28 20.40 -2.44 -25.10
C LYS A 28 21.53 -1.63 -24.43
N ASP A 29 21.44 -0.30 -24.47
CA ASP A 29 22.38 0.62 -23.85
C ASP A 29 22.11 0.85 -22.35
N MET A 30 21.10 0.18 -21.76
CA MET A 30 20.64 0.37 -20.38
C MET A 30 20.25 1.81 -20.03
N SER A 31 20.04 2.68 -21.02
CA SER A 31 19.66 4.08 -20.80
C SER A 31 18.22 4.21 -20.30
N LEU A 32 17.37 3.23 -20.58
CA LEU A 32 15.98 3.18 -20.16
C LEU A 32 15.69 1.84 -19.46
N LEU A 33 15.33 1.92 -18.19
CA LEU A 33 14.97 0.79 -17.35
C LEU A 33 13.47 0.86 -17.04
N LEU A 34 12.77 -0.25 -17.25
CA LEU A 34 11.40 -0.48 -16.80
C LEU A 34 11.46 -1.26 -15.50
N GLU A 35 10.87 -0.74 -14.44
CA GLU A 35 10.55 -1.47 -13.23
C GLU A 35 9.11 -1.97 -13.33
N VAL A 36 8.89 -3.24 -13.02
CA VAL A 36 7.54 -3.79 -12.91
C VAL A 36 7.51 -4.81 -11.80
N GLY A 37 6.45 -4.79 -10.99
CA GLY A 37 6.32 -5.72 -9.88
C GLY A 37 4.95 -5.74 -9.24
N PRO A 38 4.46 -6.89 -8.78
CA PRO A 38 3.33 -6.92 -7.85
C PRO A 38 3.75 -6.36 -6.48
N ALA A 39 2.83 -5.66 -5.82
CA ALA A 39 2.97 -5.21 -4.45
C ALA A 39 1.60 -5.25 -3.76
N GLY A 40 1.56 -5.39 -2.46
CA GLY A 40 0.31 -5.47 -1.71
C GLY A 40 0.53 -5.14 -0.25
N TYR A 41 -0.57 -5.02 0.45
CA TYR A 41 -0.55 -4.94 1.89
C TYR A 41 -1.69 -5.75 2.47
N ASP A 42 -1.37 -6.41 3.57
CA ASP A 42 -2.32 -7.13 4.39
C ASP A 42 -2.39 -6.42 5.73
N THR A 43 -3.58 -5.96 6.10
CA THR A 43 -3.81 -5.38 7.42
C THR A 43 -4.70 -6.31 8.21
N TRP A 44 -4.19 -6.77 9.34
CA TRP A 44 -4.94 -7.52 10.33
C TRP A 44 -5.16 -6.64 11.56
N GLN A 45 -6.42 -6.49 11.95
CA GLN A 45 -6.77 -5.95 13.26
C GLN A 45 -6.44 -7.00 14.32
N ILE A 46 -5.51 -6.70 15.22
CA ILE A 46 -5.01 -7.65 16.23
C ILE A 46 -5.85 -7.60 17.52
N THR A 47 -6.52 -6.49 17.81
CA THR A 47 -7.21 -6.29 19.10
C THR A 47 -8.74 -6.39 18.94
N ASP A 48 -9.37 -7.33 19.67
CA ASP A 48 -10.82 -7.35 19.90
C ASP A 48 -11.22 -6.20 20.85
N ASP A 49 -12.32 -5.51 20.57
CA ASP A 49 -12.94 -4.58 21.53
C ASP A 49 -13.35 -5.35 22.80
N SER A 50 -12.81 -4.97 23.96
CA SER A 50 -13.30 -5.49 25.24
C SER A 50 -14.64 -4.83 25.60
N GLY A 51 -15.76 -5.52 25.37
CA GLY A 51 -17.10 -5.08 25.76
C GLY A 51 -18.18 -6.14 25.48
N SER A 52 -19.17 -6.28 26.38
CA SER A 52 -20.16 -7.38 26.42
C SER A 52 -21.21 -7.42 25.30
N ALA A 53 -20.87 -6.96 24.09
CA ALA A 53 -21.74 -7.00 22.90
C ALA A 53 -20.96 -7.12 21.58
N ALA A 54 -19.70 -7.56 21.60
CA ALA A 54 -18.85 -7.56 20.42
C ALA A 54 -19.14 -8.74 19.47
N SER A 55 -19.63 -8.41 18.28
CA SER A 55 -19.71 -9.31 17.13
C SER A 55 -18.31 -9.74 16.72
N ASN A 56 -18.11 -11.05 16.61
CA ASN A 56 -16.85 -11.72 16.32
C ASN A 56 -16.43 -11.58 14.83
N THR A 57 -16.38 -10.35 14.32
CA THR A 57 -16.07 -10.07 12.91
C THR A 57 -14.65 -9.53 12.81
N ARG A 58 -13.69 -10.44 12.59
CA ARG A 58 -12.32 -10.07 12.22
C ARG A 58 -12.35 -9.42 10.85
N ASP A 59 -12.26 -8.10 10.79
CA ASP A 59 -12.06 -7.39 9.53
C ASP A 59 -10.59 -7.56 9.10
N GLN A 60 -10.37 -8.26 7.99
CA GLN A 60 -9.07 -8.38 7.34
C GLN A 60 -9.15 -7.59 6.05
N VAL A 61 -8.22 -6.64 5.87
CA VAL A 61 -8.15 -5.85 4.63
C VAL A 61 -6.97 -6.36 3.83
N HIS A 62 -7.28 -6.89 2.65
CA HIS A 62 -6.29 -7.39 1.70
C HIS A 62 -6.28 -6.50 0.46
N ALA A 63 -5.17 -5.80 0.27
CA ALA A 63 -4.92 -5.00 -0.92
C ALA A 63 -3.84 -5.66 -1.76
N VAL A 64 -4.13 -5.82 -3.04
CA VAL A 64 -3.16 -6.30 -4.03
C VAL A 64 -3.07 -5.29 -5.15
N GLY A 65 -1.86 -5.03 -5.57
CA GLY A 65 -1.53 -4.00 -6.53
C GLY A 65 -0.29 -4.33 -7.32
N GLY A 66 0.16 -3.32 -8.04
CA GLY A 66 1.37 -3.37 -8.84
C GLY A 66 2.05 -2.02 -8.86
N GLN A 67 3.35 -2.10 -9.08
CA GLN A 67 4.22 -0.97 -9.32
C GLN A 67 4.79 -1.05 -10.74
N LEU A 68 4.87 0.11 -11.38
CA LEU A 68 5.42 0.31 -12.70
C LEU A 68 6.29 1.55 -12.66
N GLY A 69 7.57 1.40 -12.97
CA GLY A 69 8.55 2.48 -12.97
C GLY A 69 9.26 2.60 -14.30
N LEU A 70 9.58 3.81 -14.73
CA LEU A 70 10.45 4.09 -15.86
C LEU A 70 11.59 4.98 -15.39
N THR A 71 12.81 4.46 -15.46
CA THR A 71 14.02 5.21 -15.12
C THR A 71 14.84 5.48 -16.36
N TYR A 72 15.06 6.76 -16.64
CA TYR A 72 15.96 7.24 -17.68
C TYR A 72 17.32 7.62 -17.06
N MET A 73 18.29 6.74 -17.23
CA MET A 73 19.61 6.82 -16.60
C MET A 73 20.43 8.05 -17.01
N PRO A 74 20.46 8.49 -18.29
CA PRO A 74 21.28 9.64 -18.69
C PRO A 74 20.90 10.95 -17.99
N TRP A 75 19.64 11.10 -17.58
CA TRP A 75 19.15 12.27 -16.82
C TRP A 75 18.87 11.94 -15.36
N VAL A 76 19.11 10.68 -14.94
CA VAL A 76 18.76 10.16 -13.62
C VAL A 76 17.35 10.61 -13.21
N ALA A 77 16.41 10.40 -14.14
CA ALA A 77 15.01 10.75 -13.98
C ALA A 77 14.18 9.47 -13.88
N SER A 78 13.23 9.41 -12.96
CA SER A 78 12.32 8.29 -12.81
C SER A 78 10.87 8.74 -12.76
N LEU A 79 10.00 7.94 -13.35
CA LEU A 79 8.55 8.05 -13.32
C LEU A 79 8.02 6.73 -12.77
N ASN A 80 7.50 6.74 -11.55
CA ASN A 80 6.94 5.58 -10.90
C ASN A 80 5.43 5.74 -10.75
N VAL A 81 4.73 4.63 -10.91
CA VAL A 81 3.29 4.52 -10.85
C VAL A 81 2.97 3.32 -9.98
N HIS A 82 2.21 3.54 -8.91
CA HIS A 82 1.72 2.49 -8.05
C HIS A 82 0.20 2.45 -8.16
N GLY A 83 -0.35 1.28 -8.45
CA GLY A 83 -1.79 1.05 -8.43
C GLY A 83 -2.08 -0.07 -7.43
N PHE A 84 -2.79 0.24 -6.35
CA PHE A 84 -3.28 -0.75 -5.42
C PHE A 84 -4.79 -0.86 -5.52
N TYR A 85 -5.26 -2.10 -5.58
CA TYR A 85 -6.66 -2.46 -5.63
C TYR A 85 -7.00 -3.25 -4.37
N GLU A 86 -7.88 -2.71 -3.54
CA GLU A 86 -8.40 -3.42 -2.37
C GLU A 86 -9.45 -4.44 -2.83
N TYR A 87 -9.13 -5.73 -2.73
CA TYR A 87 -9.99 -6.82 -3.20
C TYR A 87 -10.95 -7.32 -2.11
N ASP A 88 -10.57 -7.24 -0.84
CA ASP A 88 -11.40 -7.71 0.27
C ASP A 88 -11.44 -6.66 1.38
N ALA A 89 -12.52 -5.89 1.40
CA ALA A 89 -12.89 -5.02 2.50
C ALA A 89 -14.37 -5.29 2.79
N GLN A 90 -14.66 -6.19 3.74
CA GLN A 90 -16.00 -6.25 4.30
C GLN A 90 -16.31 -4.88 4.91
N ASN A 91 -17.34 -4.21 4.38
CA ASN A 91 -17.97 -3.01 4.93
C ASN A 91 -17.31 -1.63 4.75
N ARG A 92 -16.30 -1.43 3.90
CA ARG A 92 -15.82 -0.07 3.53
C ARG A 92 -15.50 0.06 2.04
N PHE A 93 -15.66 1.29 1.52
CA PHE A 93 -15.56 1.65 0.10
C PHE A 93 -14.41 0.90 -0.61
N GLN A 94 -14.75 0.12 -1.63
CA GLN A 94 -13.81 -0.49 -2.58
C GLN A 94 -13.02 0.64 -3.27
N GLY A 95 -11.87 0.99 -2.71
CA GLY A 95 -11.03 2.08 -3.17
C GLY A 95 -9.86 1.55 -4.00
N GLY A 96 -9.68 2.10 -5.20
CA GLY A 96 -8.42 1.98 -5.91
C GLY A 96 -7.54 3.17 -5.56
N SER A 97 -6.37 2.95 -4.98
CA SER A 97 -5.39 4.02 -4.78
C SER A 97 -4.39 4.00 -5.93
N PHE A 98 -4.25 5.13 -6.60
CA PHE A 98 -3.29 5.33 -7.67
C PHE A 98 -2.32 6.43 -7.27
N GLU A 99 -1.04 6.11 -7.23
CA GLU A 99 0.04 7.02 -6.90
C GLU A 99 0.94 7.21 -8.12
N VAL A 100 1.30 8.46 -8.41
CA VAL A 100 2.28 8.80 -9.44
C VAL A 100 3.39 9.62 -8.81
N SER A 101 4.62 9.17 -8.99
CA SER A 101 5.82 9.75 -8.41
C SER A 101 6.82 10.07 -9.52
N ILE A 102 7.25 11.33 -9.60
CA ILE A 102 8.25 11.79 -10.58
C ILE A 102 9.47 12.28 -9.80
N ALA A 103 10.64 11.73 -10.10
CA ALA A 103 11.90 12.18 -9.53
C ALA A 103 12.90 12.52 -10.64
N LYS A 104 13.71 13.54 -10.41
CA LYS A 104 14.81 13.95 -11.29
C LYS A 104 15.97 14.43 -10.43
N LYS A 105 17.15 13.88 -10.67
CA LYS A 105 18.40 14.40 -10.08
C LYS A 105 18.87 15.64 -10.86
N PHE A 106 19.26 16.69 -10.13
CA PHE A 106 19.85 17.92 -10.69
C PHE A 106 21.37 17.91 -10.53
#